data_AF-A0A2H0QWN7-F1
#
_entry.id   AF-A0A2H0QWN7-F1
#
_cell.length_a   1.000
_cell.length_b   1.000
_cell.length_c   1.000
_cell.angle_alpha   90.00
_cell.angle_beta   90.00
_cell.angle_gamma   90.00
#
_symmetry.space_group_name_H-M   'P 1'
#
loop_
_entity.id
_entity.type
_entity.pdbx_description
1 polymer ?
#
loop_
_entity_poly.entity_id
_entity_poly.type
_entity_poly.pdbx_seq_one_letter_code
_entity_poly.pdbx_strand_id
1 'polypeptide(L)'
;MFDLSWSEMFVVAIVGLLVIGPEELPAVVRNCKKVIAKIKNTAKEFTSAITDIDEIDDIKKEAQKLNEDMKTIIDLEGNEQPTYDISDIIKEKKPDKTSDN
;
A
#
# COMPACT_ATOMS: atom_id res chain seq x y z
N MET A 1 -4.95 13.81 -10.92
CA MET A 1 -3.71 13.06 -11.21
C MET A 1 -2.66 13.61 -10.26
N PHE A 2 -2.39 12.87 -9.17
CA PHE A 2 -1.37 13.23 -8.19
C PHE A 2 -0.01 12.83 -8.76
N ASP A 3 0.68 13.78 -9.36
CA ASP A 3 1.96 13.56 -10.01
C ASP A 3 3.05 13.67 -8.96
N LEU A 4 3.11 12.66 -8.06
CA LEU A 4 3.99 12.60 -6.89
C LEU A 4 5.45 12.49 -7.33
N SER A 5 5.96 13.61 -7.82
CA SER A 5 7.26 13.79 -8.41
C SER A 5 8.24 14.25 -7.34
N TRP A 6 9.53 14.01 -7.59
CA TRP A 6 10.61 14.48 -6.73
C TRP A 6 10.57 15.99 -6.49
N SER A 7 10.07 16.76 -7.45
CA SER A 7 9.88 18.21 -7.33
C SER A 7 8.80 18.58 -6.31
N GLU A 8 7.65 17.91 -6.31
CA GLU A 8 6.56 18.18 -5.37
C GLU A 8 6.95 17.82 -3.94
N MET A 9 7.65 16.69 -3.75
CA MET A 9 8.23 16.32 -2.45
C MET A 9 9.16 17.39 -1.90
N PHE A 10 9.94 18.05 -2.75
CA PHE A 10 10.83 19.14 -2.34
C PHE A 10 10.05 20.39 -1.90
N VAL A 11 8.98 20.73 -2.63
CA VAL A 11 8.09 21.85 -2.26
C VAL A 11 7.41 21.58 -0.92
N VAL A 12 6.87 20.38 -0.71
CA VAL A 12 6.25 19.98 0.56
C VAL A 12 7.26 20.01 1.70
N ALA A 13 8.51 19.58 1.46
CA ALA A 13 9.57 19.67 2.47
C ALA A 13 9.82 21.12 2.88
N ILE A 14 9.97 22.06 1.92
CA ILE A 14 10.16 23.48 2.24
C ILE A 14 8.97 24.04 3.01
N VAL A 15 7.75 23.79 2.56
CA VAL A 15 6.53 24.26 3.24
C VAL A 15 6.45 23.70 4.66
N GLY A 16 6.75 22.41 4.84
CA GLY A 16 6.80 21.77 6.14
C GLY A 16 7.82 22.43 7.07
N LEU A 17 9.02 22.76 6.56
CA LEU A 17 10.04 23.48 7.33
C LEU A 17 9.60 24.89 7.71
N LEU A 18 8.84 25.60 6.86
CA LEU A 18 8.35 26.95 7.16
C LEU A 18 7.21 26.95 8.19
N VAL A 19 6.31 25.97 8.13
CA VAL A 19 5.12 25.91 8.99
C VAL A 19 5.45 25.36 10.38
N ILE A 20 6.20 24.25 10.43
CA ILE A 20 6.52 23.54 11.67
C ILE A 20 7.88 24.01 12.22
N GLY A 21 8.77 24.50 11.35
CA GLY A 21 10.13 24.82 11.73
C GLY A 21 11.10 23.66 11.46
N PRO A 22 12.35 23.95 11.05
CA PRO A 22 13.33 22.93 10.71
C PRO A 22 13.78 22.07 11.90
N GLU A 23 13.70 22.60 13.11
CA GLU A 23 14.10 21.91 14.33
C GLU A 23 12.99 21.00 14.88
N GLU A 24 11.72 21.31 14.62
CA GLU A 24 10.58 20.53 15.11
C GLU A 24 10.15 19.40 14.17
N LEU A 25 10.33 19.56 12.86
CA LEU A 25 10.05 18.52 11.85
C LEU A 25 10.72 17.16 12.18
N PRO A 26 12.02 17.08 12.53
CA PRO A 26 12.64 15.81 12.90
C PRO A 26 12.08 15.21 14.20
N ALA A 27 11.63 16.05 15.15
CA ALA A 27 11.01 15.58 16.38
C ALA A 27 9.62 14.98 16.11
N VAL A 28 8.80 15.64 15.29
CA VAL A 28 7.48 15.14 14.85
C VAL A 28 7.62 13.80 14.12
N VAL A 29 8.55 13.71 13.16
CA VAL A 29 8.82 12.46 12.44
C VAL A 29 9.25 11.34 13.38
N ARG A 30 10.12 11.62 14.35
CA ARG A 30 10.52 10.64 15.38
C ARG A 30 9.32 10.16 16.20
N ASN A 31 8.42 11.05 16.57
CA ASN A 31 7.25 10.71 17.38
C ASN A 31 6.24 9.87 16.57
N CYS A 32 5.91 10.29 15.35
CA CYS A 32 5.06 9.52 14.44
C CYS A 32 5.65 8.12 14.16
N LYS A 33 6.95 8.03 13.90
CA LYS A 33 7.62 6.75 13.68
C LYS A 33 7.54 5.83 14.89
N LYS A 34 7.64 6.35 16.12
CA LYS A 34 7.47 5.52 17.34
C LYS A 34 6.05 4.96 17.45
N VAL A 35 5.03 5.76 17.15
CA VAL A 35 3.63 5.31 17.15
C VAL A 35 3.41 4.22 16.10
N ILE A 36 3.84 4.46 14.87
CA ILE A 36 3.76 3.49 13.77
C ILE A 36 4.53 2.21 14.10
N ALA A 37 5.74 2.34 14.66
CA ALA A 37 6.57 1.20 15.05
C ALA A 37 5.91 0.36 16.15
N LYS A 38 5.25 1.01 17.12
CA LYS A 38 4.50 0.31 18.17
C LYS A 38 3.33 -0.48 17.58
N ILE A 39 2.55 0.14 16.69
CA ILE A 39 1.45 -0.54 15.98
C ILE A 39 1.98 -1.71 15.16
N LYS A 40 3.08 -1.52 14.41
CA LYS A 40 3.70 -2.59 13.61
C LYS A 40 4.16 -3.77 14.46
N ASN A 41 4.80 -3.50 15.61
CA ASN A 41 5.27 -4.54 16.51
C ASN A 41 4.10 -5.31 17.12
N THR A 42 3.09 -4.60 17.60
CA THR A 42 1.85 -5.19 18.11
C THR A 42 1.13 -6.03 17.04
N ALA A 43 1.00 -5.54 15.82
CA ALA A 43 0.42 -6.30 14.70
C ALA A 43 1.24 -7.57 14.39
N LYS A 44 2.57 -7.50 14.48
CA LYS A 44 3.45 -8.65 14.28
C LYS A 44 3.21 -9.73 15.35
N GLU A 45 3.03 -9.34 16.60
CA GLU A 45 2.69 -10.25 17.70
C GLU A 45 1.32 -10.90 17.49
N PHE A 46 0.32 -10.16 17.00
CA PHE A 46 -0.99 -10.73 16.62
C PHE A 46 -0.88 -11.72 15.48
N THR A 47 -0.15 -11.38 14.40
CA THR A 47 0.08 -12.29 13.28
C THR A 47 0.80 -13.56 13.75
N SER A 48 1.81 -13.44 14.61
CA SER A 48 2.49 -14.58 15.21
C SER A 48 1.56 -15.44 16.05
N ALA A 49 0.76 -14.84 16.95
CA ALA A 49 -0.19 -15.59 17.78
C ALA A 49 -1.27 -16.32 16.97
N ILE A 50 -1.75 -15.72 15.87
CA ILE A 50 -2.69 -16.37 14.95
C ILE A 50 -2.00 -17.50 14.17
N THR A 51 -0.71 -17.36 13.85
CA THR A 51 0.08 -18.36 13.11
C THR A 51 0.41 -19.61 13.95
N ASP A 52 0.24 -19.56 15.27
CA ASP A 52 0.48 -20.69 16.17
C ASP A 52 -0.81 -21.49 16.47
N ILE A 53 -1.97 -21.03 15.98
CA ILE A 53 -3.25 -21.73 16.10
C ILE A 53 -3.51 -22.43 14.75
N ASP A 54 -3.72 -23.74 14.73
CA ASP A 54 -3.93 -24.53 13.49
C ASP A 54 -5.14 -24.09 12.61
N GLU A 55 -5.92 -23.09 13.03
CA GLU A 55 -7.08 -22.50 12.31
C GLU A 55 -6.72 -21.37 11.31
N ILE A 56 -5.43 -21.17 11.02
CA ILE A 56 -4.95 -20.12 10.09
C ILE A 56 -5.60 -20.23 8.70
N ASP A 57 -5.90 -21.44 8.25
CA ASP A 57 -6.46 -21.66 6.91
C ASP A 57 -7.86 -21.07 6.75
N ASP A 58 -8.67 -21.07 7.81
CA ASP A 58 -10.03 -20.51 7.77
C ASP A 58 -10.00 -18.98 7.87
N ILE A 59 -9.12 -18.42 8.71
CA ILE A 59 -8.89 -16.96 8.79
C ILE A 59 -8.26 -16.45 7.48
N LYS A 60 -7.34 -17.19 6.87
CA LYS A 60 -6.78 -16.83 5.55
C LYS A 60 -7.84 -16.86 4.47
N LYS A 61 -8.73 -17.85 4.45
CA LYS A 61 -9.85 -17.90 3.50
C LYS A 61 -10.82 -16.73 3.71
N GLU A 62 -11.14 -16.39 4.95
CA GLU A 62 -12.04 -15.26 5.25
C GLU A 62 -11.39 -13.91 4.90
N ALA A 63 -10.08 -13.76 5.16
CA ALA A 63 -9.30 -12.61 4.74
C ALA A 63 -9.16 -12.52 3.21
N GLN A 64 -9.02 -13.66 2.52
CA GLN A 64 -9.00 -13.72 1.05
C GLN A 64 -10.36 -13.35 0.45
N LYS A 65 -11.47 -13.85 1.01
CA LYS A 65 -12.82 -13.43 0.62
C LYS A 65 -13.02 -11.94 0.84
N LEU A 66 -12.62 -11.42 2.00
CA LEU A 66 -12.67 -9.98 2.26
C LEU A 66 -11.77 -9.18 1.31
N ASN A 67 -10.63 -9.75 0.88
CA ASN A 67 -9.75 -9.12 -0.10
C ASN A 67 -10.36 -9.13 -1.50
N GLU A 68 -11.05 -10.20 -1.90
CA GLU A 68 -11.82 -10.29 -3.15
C GLU A 68 -13.02 -9.33 -3.13
N ASP A 69 -13.72 -9.24 -2.00
CA ASP A 69 -14.82 -8.31 -1.72
C ASP A 69 -14.32 -6.85 -1.66
N MET A 70 -13.04 -6.61 -1.34
CA MET A 70 -12.40 -5.29 -1.43
C MET A 70 -11.73 -5.02 -2.80
N LYS A 71 -11.38 -6.07 -3.58
CA LYS A 71 -10.89 -5.98 -4.97
C LYS A 71 -12.04 -5.67 -5.92
N THR A 72 -13.27 -5.99 -5.52
CA THR A 72 -14.48 -5.36 -6.02
C THR A 72 -14.61 -4.00 -5.35
N ILE A 73 -13.98 -2.98 -5.94
CA ILE A 73 -14.23 -1.60 -5.56
C ILE A 73 -15.69 -1.33 -5.93
N ILE A 74 -16.58 -1.42 -4.94
CA ILE A 74 -17.91 -0.86 -5.05
C ILE A 74 -17.68 0.65 -5.14
N ASP A 75 -17.84 1.20 -6.35
CA ASP A 75 -17.82 2.65 -6.55
C ASP A 75 -18.87 3.29 -5.62
N LEU A 76 -18.78 4.60 -5.36
CA LEU A 76 -19.73 5.32 -4.51
C LEU A 76 -21.20 5.17 -4.98
N GLU A 77 -21.41 4.61 -6.18
CA GLU A 77 -22.70 4.28 -6.81
C GLU A 77 -23.11 2.78 -6.78
N GLY A 78 -22.39 1.88 -6.10
CA GLY A 78 -22.89 0.52 -5.85
C GLY A 78 -22.70 -0.49 -7.00
N ASN A 79 -21.83 -0.22 -7.97
CA ASN A 79 -21.67 -1.06 -9.16
C ASN A 79 -20.34 -1.85 -9.16
N GLU A 80 -20.41 -3.14 -9.51
CA GLU A 80 -19.25 -4.04 -9.63
C GLU A 80 -18.48 -3.77 -10.93
N GLN A 81 -17.24 -3.31 -10.83
CA GLN A 81 -16.37 -3.05 -12.00
C GLN A 81 -15.26 -4.10 -12.06
N PRO A 82 -14.91 -4.63 -13.25
CA PRO A 82 -13.76 -5.51 -13.39
C PRO A 82 -12.47 -4.73 -13.11
N THR A 83 -11.71 -5.17 -12.11
CA THR A 83 -10.38 -4.63 -11.82
C THR A 83 -9.47 -4.84 -13.03
N TYR A 84 -8.93 -3.76 -13.61
CA TYR A 84 -7.89 -3.86 -14.63
C TYR A 84 -6.62 -4.37 -13.96
N ASP A 85 -6.27 -5.64 -14.17
CA ASP A 85 -5.01 -6.20 -13.68
C ASP A 85 -3.85 -5.55 -14.44
N ILE A 86 -3.09 -4.72 -13.70
CA ILE A 86 -1.89 -4.00 -14.17
C ILE A 86 -0.83 -4.99 -14.72
N SER A 87 -0.95 -6.27 -14.35
CA SER A 87 -0.14 -7.40 -14.83
C SER A 87 -0.24 -7.63 -16.34
N ASP A 88 -1.37 -7.34 -16.97
CA ASP A 88 -1.58 -7.55 -18.41
C ASP A 88 -0.95 -6.42 -19.24
N ILE A 89 -0.97 -5.19 -18.73
CA ILE A 89 -0.28 -4.04 -19.33
C ILE A 89 1.24 -4.22 -19.27
N ILE A 90 1.76 -4.86 -18.23
CA ILE A 90 3.20 -5.14 -18.08
C ILE A 90 3.65 -6.30 -18.99
N LYS A 91 2.76 -7.25 -19.31
CA LYS A 91 3.07 -8.39 -20.18
C LYS A 91 3.19 -8.04 -21.67
N GLU A 92 2.53 -6.98 -22.14
CA GLU A 92 2.51 -6.63 -23.58
C GLU A 92 3.79 -5.92 -24.06
N LYS A 93 4.70 -5.51 -23.17
CA LYS A 93 5.96 -4.85 -23.54
C LYS A 93 7.16 -5.79 -23.62
N LYS A 94 7.00 -6.95 -24.27
CA LYS A 94 8.14 -7.74 -24.78
C LYS A 94 7.98 -7.84 -26.30
N PRO A 95 8.81 -7.13 -27.10
CA PRO A 95 8.75 -7.28 -28.54
C PRO A 95 9.22 -8.69 -28.89
N ASP A 96 8.30 -9.48 -29.41
CA ASP A 96 8.60 -10.72 -30.14
C ASP A 96 9.41 -10.34 -31.38
N LYS A 97 10.71 -10.66 -31.35
CA LYS A 97 11.53 -10.68 -32.55
C LYS A 97 11.42 -12.08 -33.14
N THR A 98 10.46 -12.20 -34.05
CA THR A 98 10.55 -12.90 -35.34
C THR A 98 11.62 -14.00 -35.43
N SER A 99 11.14 -15.24 -35.34
CA SER A 99 11.76 -16.41 -35.96
C SER A 99 11.49 -16.39 -37.47
N ASP A 100 12.44 -16.94 -38.24
CA ASP A 100 12.38 -17.38 -39.64
C ASP A 100 12.29 -16.35 -40.78
N ASN A 101 13.42 -16.04 -41.41
CA ASN A 101 13.94 -16.72 -42.64
C ASN A 101 15.28 -16.11 -43.07
#